data_AF-A0A396HH67-F1
#
_entry.id   AF-A0A396HH67-F1
#
_cell.length_a   1.000
_cell.length_b   1.000
_cell.length_c   1.000
_cell.angle_alpha   90.00
_cell.angle_beta   90.00
_cell.angle_gamma   90.00
#
_symmetry.space_group_name_H-M   'P 1'
#
loop_
_entity.id
_entity.type
_entity.pdbx_description
1 polymer ?
#
loop_
_entity_poly.entity_id
_entity_poly.type
_entity_poly.pdbx_seq_one_letter_code
_entity_poly.pdbx_strand_id
1 'polypeptide(L)'
;MVNHNTQSETDMRAFYASLKPSDTTSQSHAVTLKSSENTKKSLHILQDLFSKDFSLLIHPGRSIQMKESLRYLLNLPQNEGFCLTTKSEIRKLLQCFERWSLEYHNASGLSAAAETELSKASEVMNDLDTNVQEFRNIEKEETCLSNKLVCLQEEKRMLEEKIKTLDADIKVSTKRRDMFCKRKMELYQKGREVKAKRDDLMINVPRLKTEQDLAGKTRDNIEAEWSKLREQFIRSTGIKELI
;
A
#
# COMPACT_ATOMS: atom_id res chain seq x y z
N MET A 1 10.39 -60.62 -40.68
CA MET A 1 10.23 -60.73 -39.21
C MET A 1 8.74 -60.61 -38.92
N VAL A 2 8.17 -61.66 -38.34
CA VAL A 2 6.72 -61.83 -38.17
C VAL A 2 6.23 -60.94 -37.03
N ASN A 3 5.14 -60.23 -37.31
CA ASN A 3 4.39 -59.33 -36.41
C ASN A 3 3.98 -60.05 -35.13
N HIS A 4 4.45 -59.56 -33.98
CA HIS A 4 4.05 -60.05 -32.65
C HIS A 4 3.08 -59.14 -31.90
N ASN A 5 2.51 -58.10 -32.52
CA ASN A 5 1.70 -57.11 -31.80
C ASN A 5 0.21 -57.02 -32.18
N THR A 6 -0.29 -57.85 -33.12
CA THR A 6 -1.70 -57.85 -33.55
C THR A 6 -2.55 -58.97 -32.94
N GLN A 7 -1.93 -60.01 -32.36
CA GLN A 7 -2.64 -61.12 -31.72
C GLN A 7 -3.34 -60.68 -30.42
N SER A 8 -2.70 -59.79 -29.65
CA SER A 8 -3.17 -59.35 -28.32
C SER A 8 -4.45 -58.52 -28.34
N GLU A 9 -4.62 -57.59 -29.29
CA GLU A 9 -5.83 -56.76 -29.36
C GLU A 9 -7.05 -57.53 -29.86
N THR A 10 -6.83 -58.53 -30.72
CA THR A 10 -7.90 -59.37 -31.26
C THR A 10 -8.47 -60.27 -30.17
N ASP A 11 -7.61 -60.85 -29.33
CA ASP A 11 -8.01 -61.66 -28.17
C ASP A 11 -8.69 -60.81 -27.08
N MET A 12 -8.23 -59.58 -26.85
CA MET A 12 -8.88 -58.65 -25.93
C MET A 12 -10.27 -58.23 -26.44
N ARG A 13 -10.44 -57.95 -27.74
CA ARG A 13 -11.77 -57.65 -28.31
C ARG A 13 -12.71 -58.86 -28.26
N ALA A 14 -12.21 -60.08 -28.48
CA ALA A 14 -13.00 -61.31 -28.38
C ALA A 14 -13.48 -61.57 -26.94
N PHE A 15 -12.63 -61.31 -25.95
CA PHE A 15 -12.99 -61.42 -24.53
C PHE A 15 -14.13 -60.45 -24.16
N TYR A 16 -14.02 -59.16 -24.50
CA TYR A 16 -15.08 -58.19 -24.20
C TYR A 16 -16.34 -58.36 -25.07
N ALA A 17 -16.23 -58.95 -26.27
CA ALA A 17 -17.40 -59.32 -27.09
C ALA A 17 -18.18 -60.50 -26.47
N SER A 18 -17.51 -61.43 -25.79
CA SER A 18 -18.14 -62.53 -25.05
C SER A 18 -18.87 -62.09 -23.77
N LEU A 19 -18.56 -60.90 -23.26
CA LEU A 19 -19.19 -60.31 -22.07
C LEU A 19 -20.47 -59.51 -22.41
N LYS A 20 -20.77 -59.28 -23.70
CA LYS A 20 -22.09 -58.78 -24.09
C LYS A 20 -23.10 -59.91 -23.95
N PRO A 21 -24.24 -59.71 -23.26
CA PRO A 21 -25.28 -60.71 -23.25
C PRO A 21 -25.73 -60.91 -24.70
N SER A 22 -25.66 -62.15 -25.16
CA SER A 22 -26.31 -62.55 -26.39
C SER A 22 -27.78 -62.13 -26.26
N ASP A 23 -28.33 -61.48 -27.29
CA ASP A 23 -29.77 -61.40 -27.52
C ASP A 23 -30.29 -62.82 -27.81
N THR A 24 -30.15 -63.72 -26.85
CA THR A 24 -31.12 -64.78 -26.68
C THR A 24 -32.39 -64.06 -26.28
N THR A 25 -33.22 -63.77 -27.28
CA THR A 25 -34.66 -63.86 -27.17
C THR A 25 -34.97 -65.16 -26.44
N SER A 26 -34.90 -65.10 -25.11
CA SER A 26 -35.48 -66.10 -24.25
C SER A 26 -36.95 -65.96 -24.56
N GLN A 27 -37.42 -66.89 -25.39
CA GLN A 27 -38.81 -67.10 -25.69
C GLN A 27 -39.46 -67.23 -24.33
N SER A 28 -40.00 -66.11 -23.84
CA SER A 28 -40.85 -66.07 -22.68
C SER A 28 -41.95 -67.04 -23.05
N HIS A 29 -41.92 -68.22 -22.44
CA HIS A 29 -43.14 -68.97 -22.25
C HIS A 29 -44.05 -68.00 -21.52
N ALA A 30 -44.88 -67.32 -22.30
CA ALA A 30 -46.05 -66.64 -21.83
C ALA A 30 -46.87 -67.73 -21.15
N VAL A 31 -46.59 -67.93 -19.86
CA VAL A 31 -47.56 -68.46 -18.94
C VAL A 31 -48.67 -67.42 -19.04
N THR A 32 -49.67 -67.73 -19.84
CA THR A 32 -50.90 -66.97 -19.97
C THR A 32 -51.60 -67.05 -18.63
N LEU A 33 -51.09 -66.27 -17.66
CA LEU A 33 -51.82 -65.91 -16.47
C LEU A 33 -53.08 -65.23 -17.01
N LYS A 34 -54.27 -65.69 -16.60
CA LYS A 34 -55.49 -64.89 -16.74
C LYS A 34 -55.32 -63.65 -15.85
N SER A 35 -54.48 -62.72 -16.26
CA SER A 35 -54.20 -61.48 -15.52
C SER A 35 -55.30 -60.48 -15.86
N SER A 36 -56.01 -59.98 -14.85
CA SER A 36 -56.96 -58.89 -15.04
C SER A 36 -56.32 -57.64 -15.68
N GLU A 37 -57.13 -56.84 -16.37
CA GLU A 37 -56.75 -55.54 -16.96
C GLU A 37 -55.99 -54.65 -15.95
N ASN A 38 -56.42 -54.68 -14.69
CA ASN A 38 -55.82 -53.92 -13.59
C ASN A 38 -54.43 -54.43 -13.17
N THR A 39 -54.19 -55.74 -13.31
CA THR A 39 -52.86 -56.34 -13.09
C THR A 39 -51.88 -55.91 -14.17
N LYS A 40 -52.30 -55.92 -15.44
CA LYS A 40 -51.48 -55.42 -16.55
C LYS A 40 -51.15 -53.93 -16.40
N LYS A 41 -52.14 -53.12 -16.03
CA LYS A 41 -51.94 -51.68 -15.76
C LYS A 41 -50.94 -51.45 -14.64
N SER A 42 -51.06 -52.15 -13.51
CA SER A 42 -50.15 -52.00 -12.36
C SER A 42 -48.71 -52.40 -12.70
N LEU A 43 -48.53 -53.47 -13.49
CA LEU A 43 -47.21 -53.86 -13.99
C LEU A 43 -46.61 -52.82 -14.95
N HIS A 44 -47.42 -52.28 -15.86
CA HIS A 44 -46.97 -51.27 -16.81
C HIS A 44 -46.56 -49.97 -16.13
N ILE A 45 -47.30 -49.58 -15.08
CA ILE A 45 -46.98 -48.44 -14.21
C ILE A 45 -45.64 -48.68 -13.50
N LEU A 46 -45.42 -49.87 -12.92
CA LEU A 46 -44.15 -50.18 -12.29
C LEU A 46 -43.00 -50.15 -13.29
N GLN A 47 -43.18 -50.72 -14.48
CA GLN A 47 -42.15 -50.74 -15.52
C GLN A 47 -41.78 -49.32 -15.98
N ASP A 48 -42.75 -48.43 -16.15
CA ASP A 48 -42.51 -47.01 -16.44
C ASP A 48 -41.78 -46.31 -15.29
N LEU A 49 -42.19 -46.54 -14.04
CA LEU A 49 -41.53 -45.94 -12.87
C LEU A 49 -40.10 -46.45 -12.72
N PHE A 50 -39.83 -47.75 -12.88
CA PHE A 50 -38.49 -48.32 -12.80
C PHE A 50 -37.51 -47.81 -13.86
N SER A 51 -38.01 -47.24 -14.96
CA SER A 51 -37.17 -46.63 -15.99
C SER A 51 -36.65 -45.22 -15.61
N LYS A 52 -37.13 -44.65 -14.50
CA LYS A 52 -36.85 -43.27 -14.07
C LYS A 52 -35.83 -43.24 -12.94
N ASP A 53 -35.10 -42.14 -12.84
CA ASP A 53 -34.21 -41.87 -11.72
C ASP A 53 -34.96 -41.85 -10.39
N PHE A 54 -34.29 -42.25 -9.33
CA PHE A 54 -34.90 -42.34 -8.00
C PHE A 54 -35.43 -40.98 -7.50
N SER A 55 -34.75 -39.90 -7.86
CA SER A 55 -35.16 -38.51 -7.60
C SER A 55 -36.55 -38.17 -8.16
N LEU A 56 -36.91 -38.81 -9.28
CA LEU A 56 -38.19 -38.64 -9.95
C LEU A 56 -39.28 -39.54 -9.36
N LEU A 57 -38.90 -40.64 -8.69
CA LEU A 57 -39.82 -41.60 -8.07
C LEU A 57 -40.37 -41.13 -6.73
N ILE A 58 -39.57 -40.38 -5.98
CA ILE A 58 -39.93 -39.83 -4.66
C ILE A 58 -40.89 -38.64 -4.75
N HIS A 59 -41.16 -38.11 -5.94
CA HIS A 59 -42.19 -37.09 -6.13
C HIS A 59 -43.53 -37.61 -5.57
N PRO A 60 -44.30 -36.82 -4.78
CA PRO A 60 -45.45 -37.31 -4.02
C PRO A 60 -46.42 -38.16 -4.84
N GLY A 61 -46.80 -37.69 -6.03
CA GLY A 61 -47.72 -38.43 -6.91
C GLY A 61 -47.18 -39.77 -7.42
N ARG A 62 -45.88 -39.85 -7.75
CA ARG A 62 -45.24 -41.07 -8.29
C ARG A 62 -44.90 -42.05 -7.19
N SER A 63 -44.53 -41.57 -6.01
CA SER A 63 -44.28 -42.40 -4.83
C SER A 63 -45.56 -43.10 -4.37
N ILE A 64 -46.69 -42.38 -4.35
CA ILE A 64 -48.00 -42.97 -4.06
C ILE A 64 -48.34 -44.04 -5.11
N GLN A 65 -48.19 -43.70 -6.38
CA GLN A 65 -48.50 -44.61 -7.48
C GLN A 65 -47.64 -45.89 -7.46
N MET A 66 -46.35 -45.77 -7.10
CA MET A 66 -45.42 -46.90 -6.89
C MET A 66 -45.90 -47.80 -5.76
N LYS A 67 -46.21 -47.23 -4.59
CA LYS A 67 -46.63 -47.98 -3.39
C LYS A 67 -47.96 -48.68 -3.61
N GLU A 68 -48.94 -48.00 -4.20
CA GLU A 68 -50.25 -48.59 -4.49
C GLU A 68 -50.15 -49.72 -5.52
N SER A 69 -49.32 -49.56 -6.56
CA SER A 69 -49.08 -50.62 -7.54
C SER A 69 -48.42 -51.85 -6.91
N LEU A 70 -47.41 -51.66 -6.05
CA LEU A 70 -46.75 -52.78 -5.34
C LEU A 70 -47.69 -53.46 -4.33
N ARG A 71 -48.50 -52.71 -3.59
CA ARG A 71 -49.51 -53.25 -2.65
C ARG A 71 -50.59 -54.03 -3.38
N TYR A 72 -51.07 -53.51 -4.51
CA TYR A 72 -52.05 -54.20 -5.35
C TYR A 72 -51.52 -55.56 -5.82
N LEU A 73 -50.28 -55.61 -6.33
CA LEU A 73 -49.67 -56.85 -6.81
C LEU A 73 -49.39 -57.88 -5.68
N LEU A 74 -49.15 -57.43 -4.45
CA LEU A 74 -49.01 -58.32 -3.28
C LEU A 74 -50.32 -59.01 -2.90
N ASN A 75 -51.44 -58.29 -3.05
CA ASN A 75 -52.78 -58.71 -2.62
C ASN A 75 -53.59 -59.46 -3.69
N LEU A 76 -52.97 -59.82 -4.83
CA LEU A 76 -53.66 -60.57 -5.89
C LEU A 76 -54.19 -61.93 -5.39
N PRO A 77 -55.42 -62.32 -5.78
CA PRO A 77 -56.05 -63.58 -5.42
C PRO A 77 -55.32 -64.78 -6.05
N GLN A 78 -55.44 -65.98 -5.46
CA GLN A 78 -54.68 -67.18 -5.86
C GLN A 78 -54.84 -67.60 -7.33
N ASN A 79 -55.94 -67.22 -7.98
CA ASN A 79 -56.25 -67.51 -9.39
C ASN A 79 -55.58 -66.56 -10.39
N GLU A 80 -55.15 -65.37 -9.97
CA GLU A 80 -54.40 -64.38 -10.78
C GLU A 80 -53.03 -64.07 -10.16
N GLY A 81 -52.67 -64.82 -9.12
CA GLY A 81 -51.63 -64.46 -8.17
C GLY A 81 -50.23 -64.88 -8.62
N PHE A 82 -49.28 -64.02 -8.32
CA PHE A 82 -47.86 -64.37 -8.37
C PHE A 82 -47.51 -65.53 -7.43
N CYS A 83 -46.50 -66.32 -7.81
CA CYS A 83 -45.95 -67.35 -6.94
C CYS A 83 -45.37 -66.72 -5.65
N LEU A 84 -45.23 -67.55 -4.60
CA LEU A 84 -44.73 -67.09 -3.30
C LEU A 84 -43.38 -66.39 -3.40
N THR A 85 -42.50 -66.87 -4.28
CA THR A 85 -41.19 -66.26 -4.55
C THR A 85 -41.33 -64.83 -5.09
N THR A 86 -42.16 -64.63 -6.11
CA THR A 86 -42.38 -63.31 -6.70
C THR A 86 -43.07 -62.36 -5.71
N LYS A 87 -44.04 -62.84 -4.91
CA LYS A 87 -44.64 -62.03 -3.83
C LYS A 87 -43.61 -61.62 -2.77
N SER A 88 -42.66 -62.50 -2.44
CA SER A 88 -41.55 -62.18 -1.54
C SER A 88 -40.68 -61.04 -2.09
N GLU A 89 -40.32 -61.10 -3.38
CA GLU A 89 -39.51 -60.06 -4.02
C GLU A 89 -40.26 -58.72 -4.12
N ILE A 90 -41.55 -58.72 -4.47
CA ILE A 90 -42.37 -57.49 -4.48
C ILE A 90 -42.47 -56.89 -3.07
N ARG A 91 -42.54 -57.73 -2.02
CA ARG A 91 -42.57 -57.27 -0.63
C ARG A 91 -41.26 -56.60 -0.23
N LYS A 92 -40.12 -57.23 -0.56
CA LYS A 92 -38.79 -56.65 -0.33
C LYS A 92 -38.64 -55.33 -1.06
N LEU A 93 -39.09 -55.27 -2.31
CA LEU A 93 -39.03 -54.08 -3.14
C LEU A 93 -39.83 -52.92 -2.54
N LEU A 94 -41.04 -53.17 -2.04
CA LEU A 94 -41.84 -52.16 -1.34
C LEU A 94 -41.13 -51.65 -0.07
N GLN A 95 -40.58 -52.55 0.74
CA GLN A 95 -39.83 -52.18 1.94
C GLN A 95 -38.57 -51.36 1.62
N CYS A 96 -37.82 -51.77 0.60
CA CYS A 96 -36.66 -51.03 0.10
C CYS A 96 -37.08 -49.64 -0.40
N PHE A 97 -38.15 -49.55 -1.18
CA PHE A 97 -38.63 -48.27 -1.70
C PHE A 97 -39.05 -47.30 -0.59
N GLU A 98 -39.76 -47.78 0.42
CA GLU A 98 -40.15 -46.96 1.58
C GLU A 98 -38.93 -46.47 2.36
N ARG A 99 -37.95 -47.35 2.62
CA ARG A 99 -36.71 -46.99 3.30
C ARG A 99 -35.88 -45.99 2.49
N TRP A 100 -35.60 -46.29 1.22
CA TRP A 100 -34.79 -45.44 0.35
C TRP A 100 -35.45 -44.09 0.09
N SER A 101 -36.79 -44.01 0.07
CA SER A 101 -37.49 -42.73 -0.04
C SER A 101 -37.16 -41.81 1.14
N LEU A 102 -37.17 -42.35 2.36
CA LEU A 102 -36.83 -41.60 3.57
C LEU A 102 -35.34 -41.22 3.60
N GLU A 103 -34.45 -42.19 3.33
CA GLU A 103 -33.00 -41.98 3.30
C GLU A 103 -32.62 -40.94 2.24
N TYR A 104 -33.21 -41.00 1.04
CA TYR A 104 -32.96 -40.04 -0.02
C TYR A 104 -33.39 -38.63 0.38
N HIS A 105 -34.58 -38.47 0.97
CA HIS A 105 -35.06 -37.14 1.36
C HIS A 105 -34.15 -36.52 2.43
N ASN A 106 -33.73 -37.31 3.42
CA ASN A 106 -32.77 -36.89 4.44
C ASN A 106 -31.40 -36.52 3.82
N ALA A 107 -30.86 -37.40 2.96
CA ALA A 107 -29.58 -37.15 2.30
C ALA A 107 -29.63 -35.91 1.41
N SER A 108 -30.72 -35.70 0.68
CA SER A 108 -30.92 -34.50 -0.15
C SER A 108 -30.99 -33.22 0.69
N GLY A 109 -31.67 -33.26 1.83
CA GLY A 109 -31.71 -32.12 2.76
C GLY A 109 -30.33 -31.80 3.36
N LEU A 110 -29.60 -32.83 3.78
CA LEU A 110 -28.23 -32.68 4.28
C LEU A 110 -27.28 -32.15 3.20
N SER A 111 -27.39 -32.62 1.95
CA SER A 111 -26.58 -32.12 0.83
C SER A 111 -26.82 -30.64 0.58
N ALA A 112 -28.08 -30.21 0.49
CA ALA A 112 -28.42 -28.81 0.25
C ALA A 112 -27.96 -27.90 1.40
N ALA A 113 -28.09 -28.36 2.65
CA ALA A 113 -27.59 -27.64 3.81
C ALA A 113 -26.05 -27.52 3.77
N ALA A 114 -25.35 -28.62 3.47
CA ALA A 114 -23.89 -28.62 3.34
C ALA A 114 -23.40 -27.71 2.22
N GLU A 115 -24.05 -27.72 1.05
CA GLU A 115 -23.74 -26.81 -0.07
C GLU A 115 -23.91 -25.35 0.34
N THR A 116 -24.97 -25.03 1.07
CA THR A 116 -25.22 -23.67 1.57
C THR A 116 -24.14 -23.22 2.55
N GLU A 117 -23.77 -24.07 3.51
CA GLU A 117 -22.73 -23.76 4.50
C GLU A 117 -21.33 -23.68 3.86
N LEU A 118 -21.02 -24.53 2.88
CA LEU A 118 -19.78 -24.46 2.11
C LEU A 118 -19.69 -23.17 1.28
N SER A 119 -20.81 -22.74 0.68
CA SER A 119 -20.87 -21.47 -0.04
C SER A 119 -20.57 -20.28 0.88
N LYS A 120 -21.20 -20.25 2.07
CA LYS A 120 -20.94 -19.20 3.08
C LYS A 120 -19.49 -19.23 3.57
N ALA A 121 -18.95 -20.42 3.83
CA ALA A 121 -17.57 -20.57 4.27
C ALA A 121 -16.58 -20.03 3.20
N SER A 122 -16.84 -20.32 1.93
CA SER A 122 -16.04 -19.81 0.83
C SER A 122 -16.10 -18.28 0.71
N GLU A 123 -17.28 -17.68 0.92
CA GLU A 123 -17.44 -16.22 0.92
C GLU A 123 -16.63 -15.59 2.06
N VAL A 124 -16.76 -16.10 3.28
CA VAL A 124 -16.00 -15.61 4.45
C VAL A 124 -14.49 -15.77 4.26
N MET A 125 -14.02 -16.85 3.61
CA MET A 125 -12.60 -17.02 3.29
C MET A 125 -12.10 -15.95 2.31
N ASN A 126 -12.87 -15.64 1.27
CA ASN A 126 -12.51 -14.59 0.31
C ASN A 126 -12.49 -13.20 0.96
N ASP A 127 -13.44 -12.93 1.85
CA ASP A 127 -13.48 -11.68 2.63
C ASP A 127 -12.26 -11.57 3.56
N LEU A 128 -11.88 -12.66 4.22
CA LEU A 128 -10.69 -12.71 5.07
C LEU A 128 -9.41 -12.47 4.27
N ASP A 129 -9.27 -13.08 3.09
CA ASP A 129 -8.13 -12.86 2.21
C ASP A 129 -8.06 -11.39 1.76
N THR A 130 -9.21 -10.79 1.42
CA THR A 130 -9.30 -9.37 1.07
C THR A 130 -8.86 -8.48 2.23
N ASN A 131 -9.37 -8.76 3.43
CA ASN A 131 -9.00 -8.03 4.65
C ASN A 131 -7.50 -8.13 4.96
N VAL A 132 -6.91 -9.32 4.81
CA VAL A 132 -5.47 -9.54 5.01
C VAL A 132 -4.63 -8.71 4.02
N GLN A 133 -5.06 -8.60 2.76
CA GLN A 133 -4.36 -7.77 1.78
C GLN A 133 -4.47 -6.28 2.09
N GLU A 134 -5.66 -5.80 2.49
CA GLU A 134 -5.85 -4.42 2.93
C GLU A 134 -4.95 -4.08 4.12
N PHE A 135 -4.91 -4.94 5.14
CA PHE A 135 -4.07 -4.75 6.31
C PHE A 135 -2.58 -4.62 5.93
N ARG A 136 -2.07 -5.51 5.07
CA ARG A 136 -0.68 -5.45 4.58
C ARG A 136 -0.37 -4.16 3.82
N ASN A 137 -1.35 -3.62 3.09
CA ASN A 137 -1.16 -2.36 2.38
C ASN A 137 -1.08 -1.18 3.36
N ILE A 138 -1.96 -1.15 4.37
CA ILE A 138 -1.93 -0.15 5.44
C ILE A 138 -0.60 -0.21 6.20
N GLU A 139 -0.11 -1.40 6.55
CA GLU A 139 1.18 -1.58 7.25
C GLU A 139 2.37 -1.03 6.45
N LYS A 140 2.37 -1.22 5.12
CA LYS A 140 3.40 -0.64 4.24
C LYS A 140 3.33 0.89 4.21
N GLU A 141 2.13 1.45 4.15
CA GLU A 141 1.93 2.90 4.21
C GLU A 141 2.37 3.48 5.55
N GLU A 142 2.01 2.84 6.67
CA GLU A 142 2.45 3.22 8.02
C GLU A 142 3.98 3.22 8.13
N THR A 143 4.64 2.19 7.61
CA THR A 143 6.10 2.09 7.59
C THR A 143 6.73 3.22 6.76
N CYS A 144 6.17 3.52 5.59
CA CYS A 144 6.62 4.62 4.73
C CYS A 144 6.49 5.99 5.43
N LEU A 145 5.33 6.23 6.05
CA LEU A 145 5.07 7.46 6.80
C LEU A 145 6.00 7.59 8.01
N SER A 146 6.24 6.51 8.74
CA SER A 146 7.16 6.49 9.88
C SER A 146 8.57 6.88 9.47
N ASN A 147 9.09 6.31 8.37
CA ASN A 147 10.40 6.68 7.82
C ASN A 147 10.45 8.15 7.40
N LYS A 148 9.39 8.65 6.73
CA LYS A 148 9.29 10.05 6.33
C LYS A 148 9.30 11.00 7.53
N LEU A 149 8.61 10.63 8.62
CA LEU A 149 8.58 11.41 9.85
C LEU A 149 9.98 11.53 10.48
N VAL A 150 10.75 10.44 10.52
CA VAL A 150 12.14 10.48 11.02
C VAL A 150 13.00 11.44 10.20
N CYS A 151 12.92 11.38 8.86
CA CYS A 151 13.65 12.29 7.98
C CYS A 151 13.27 13.76 8.22
N LEU A 152 11.97 14.06 8.34
CA LEU A 152 11.48 15.42 8.59
C LEU A 152 11.89 15.95 9.97
N GLN A 153 11.90 15.10 10.99
CA GLN A 153 12.37 15.46 12.33
C GLN A 153 13.86 15.82 12.33
N GLU A 154 14.67 15.07 11.58
CA GLU A 154 16.09 15.36 11.43
C GLU A 154 16.35 16.65 10.64
N GLU A 155 15.61 16.87 9.55
CA GLU A 155 15.68 18.13 8.79
C GLU A 155 15.31 19.33 9.66
N LYS A 156 14.23 19.22 10.45
CA LYS A 156 13.83 20.24 11.43
C LYS A 156 14.98 20.55 12.40
N ARG A 157 15.60 19.52 12.98
CA ARG A 157 16.73 19.69 13.92
C ARG A 157 17.91 20.44 13.28
N MET A 158 18.26 20.09 12.05
CA MET A 158 19.33 20.77 11.31
C MET A 158 19.00 22.25 11.03
N LEU A 159 17.76 22.57 10.71
CA LEU A 159 17.31 23.95 10.49
C LEU A 159 17.34 24.76 11.78
N GLU A 160 16.93 24.18 12.91
CA GLU A 160 16.99 24.83 14.22
C GLU A 160 18.43 25.20 14.62
N GLU A 161 19.41 24.32 14.39
CA GLU A 161 20.83 24.63 14.64
C GLU A 161 21.38 25.72 13.70
N LYS A 162 20.95 25.74 12.43
CA LYS A 162 21.30 26.82 11.50
C LYS A 162 20.74 28.16 11.95
N ILE A 163 19.48 28.21 12.40
CA ILE A 163 18.86 29.43 12.94
C ILE A 163 19.64 29.94 14.14
N LYS A 164 20.00 29.05 15.08
CA LYS A 164 20.78 29.41 16.28
C LYS A 164 22.15 29.99 15.94
N THR A 165 22.80 29.45 14.91
CA THR A 165 24.08 29.97 14.41
C THR A 165 23.92 31.37 13.81
N LEU A 166 22.92 31.56 12.93
CA LEU A 166 22.63 32.86 12.33
C LEU A 166 22.27 33.92 13.38
N ASP A 167 21.51 33.57 14.41
CA ASP A 167 21.18 34.47 15.51
C ASP A 167 22.43 34.94 16.27
N ALA A 168 23.40 34.05 16.46
CA ALA A 168 24.68 34.41 17.07
C ALA A 168 25.46 35.41 16.19
N ASP A 169 25.52 35.15 14.89
CA ASP A 169 26.19 36.04 13.93
C ASP A 169 25.52 37.41 13.81
N ILE A 170 24.19 37.46 13.83
CA ILE A 170 23.42 38.71 13.85
C ILE A 170 23.76 39.50 15.11
N LYS A 171 23.84 38.86 16.29
CA LYS A 171 24.21 39.54 17.54
C LYS A 171 25.63 40.11 17.48
N VAL A 172 26.60 39.34 16.98
CA VAL A 172 27.99 39.79 16.81
C VAL A 172 28.06 40.98 15.85
N SER A 173 27.38 40.88 14.70
CA SER A 173 27.35 41.92 13.67
C SER A 173 26.66 43.20 14.17
N THR A 174 25.57 43.05 14.92
CA THR A 174 24.86 44.17 15.57
C THR A 174 25.77 44.90 16.55
N LYS A 175 26.46 44.17 17.43
CA LYS A 175 27.42 44.76 18.37
C LYS A 175 28.55 45.50 17.64
N ARG A 176 29.07 44.91 16.55
CA ARG A 176 30.12 45.52 15.74
C ARG A 176 29.65 46.80 15.06
N ARG A 177 28.44 46.81 14.49
CA ARG A 177 27.81 48.01 13.92
C ARG A 177 27.70 49.11 14.96
N ASP A 178 27.26 48.79 16.17
CA ASP A 178 27.08 49.79 17.24
C ASP A 178 28.42 50.39 17.68
N MET A 179 29.49 49.58 17.74
CA MET A 179 30.85 50.09 17.97
C MET A 179 31.30 51.06 16.87
N PHE A 180 31.04 50.73 15.60
CA PHE A 180 31.36 51.64 14.50
C PHE A 180 30.56 52.95 14.55
N CYS A 181 29.27 52.89 14.91
CA CYS A 181 28.45 54.08 15.12
C CYS A 181 29.05 54.99 16.21
N LYS A 182 29.43 54.42 17.36
CA LYS A 182 30.11 55.17 18.43
C LYS A 182 31.40 55.82 17.92
N ARG A 183 32.23 55.05 17.22
CA ARG A 183 33.49 55.57 16.65
C ARG A 183 33.27 56.69 15.64
N LYS A 184 32.26 56.58 14.78
CA LYS A 184 31.90 57.63 13.82
C LYS A 184 31.52 58.93 14.53
N MET A 185 30.75 58.85 15.62
CA MET A 185 30.39 60.02 16.43
C MET A 185 31.62 60.66 17.09
N GLU A 186 32.52 59.87 17.68
CA GLU A 186 33.77 60.37 18.27
C GLU A 186 34.64 61.10 17.23
N LEU A 187 34.80 60.52 16.03
CA LEU A 187 35.58 61.13 14.95
C LEU A 187 34.96 62.43 14.48
N TYR A 188 33.63 62.48 14.35
CA TYR A 188 32.92 63.70 14.00
C TYR A 188 33.14 64.81 15.03
N GLN A 189 33.04 64.50 16.32
CA GLN A 189 33.25 65.47 17.40
C GLN A 189 34.69 66.00 17.42
N LYS A 190 35.69 65.12 17.31
CA LYS A 190 37.11 65.53 17.17
C LYS A 190 37.33 66.40 15.94
N GLY A 191 36.72 66.05 14.81
CA GLY A 191 36.78 66.83 13.59
C GLY A 191 36.23 68.24 13.76
N ARG A 192 35.12 68.40 14.49
CA ARG A 192 34.55 69.72 14.82
C ARG A 192 35.51 70.56 15.65
N GLU A 193 36.11 69.99 16.69
CA GLU A 193 37.05 70.69 17.57
C GLU A 193 38.31 71.14 16.82
N VAL A 194 38.89 70.26 15.99
CA VAL A 194 40.05 70.59 15.17
C VAL A 194 39.71 71.67 14.15
N LYS A 195 38.53 71.61 13.53
CA LYS A 195 38.06 72.65 12.61
C LYS A 195 37.94 74.00 13.31
N ALA A 196 37.30 74.05 14.48
CA ALA A 196 37.17 75.29 15.25
C ALA A 196 38.53 75.90 15.58
N LYS A 197 39.48 75.11 16.10
CA LYS A 197 40.86 75.56 16.37
C LYS A 197 41.55 76.11 15.13
N ARG A 198 41.39 75.43 13.99
CA ARG A 198 41.98 75.87 12.72
C ARG A 198 41.35 77.18 12.26
N ASP A 199 40.03 77.32 12.36
CA ASP A 199 39.32 78.54 11.97
C ASP A 199 39.75 79.72 12.87
N ASP A 200 39.90 79.52 14.18
CA ASP A 200 40.40 80.54 15.13
C ASP A 200 41.85 80.98 14.82
N LEU A 201 42.73 80.04 14.51
CA LEU A 201 44.11 80.34 14.12
C LEU A 201 44.16 81.11 12.79
N MET A 202 43.34 80.71 11.83
CA MET A 202 43.28 81.33 10.50
C MET A 202 42.88 82.82 10.54
N ILE A 203 42.10 83.25 11.54
CA ILE A 203 41.76 84.67 11.74
C ILE A 203 43.03 85.51 11.98
N ASN A 204 44.01 84.98 12.70
CA ASN A 204 45.22 85.70 13.09
C ASN A 204 46.34 85.63 12.05
N VAL A 205 46.28 84.70 11.10
CA VAL A 205 47.35 84.46 10.10
C VAL A 205 47.74 85.73 9.33
N PRO A 206 46.80 86.56 8.82
CA PRO A 206 47.19 87.77 8.08
C PRO A 206 47.98 88.76 8.95
N ARG A 207 47.54 89.00 10.19
CA ARG A 207 48.25 89.87 11.15
C ARG A 207 49.65 89.33 11.42
N LEU A 208 49.76 88.04 11.75
CA LEU A 208 51.04 87.41 12.06
C LEU A 208 52.03 87.45 10.89
N LYS A 209 51.55 87.30 9.64
CA LYS A 209 52.39 87.46 8.45
C LYS A 209 52.93 88.89 8.32
N THR A 210 52.07 89.90 8.48
CA THR A 210 52.49 91.30 8.44
C THR A 210 53.50 91.63 9.55
N GLU A 211 53.25 91.14 10.77
CA GLU A 211 54.16 91.30 11.91
C GLU A 211 55.50 90.61 11.66
N GLN A 212 55.50 89.40 11.10
CA GLN A 212 56.71 88.66 10.72
C GLN A 212 57.51 89.43 9.66
N ASP A 213 56.86 89.96 8.63
CA ASP A 213 57.51 90.74 7.56
C ASP A 213 58.14 92.03 8.11
N LEU A 214 57.43 92.74 8.99
CA LEU A 214 57.94 93.96 9.62
C LEU A 214 59.11 93.66 10.56
N ALA A 215 59.00 92.61 11.37
CA ALA A 215 60.08 92.17 12.26
C ALA A 215 61.33 91.76 11.47
N GLY A 216 61.16 91.05 10.35
CA GLY A 216 62.24 90.70 9.44
C GLY A 216 62.95 91.93 8.89
N LYS A 217 62.20 92.88 8.30
CA LYS A 217 62.77 94.15 7.81
C LYS A 217 63.53 94.92 8.88
N THR A 218 62.98 94.96 10.09
CA THR A 218 63.60 95.67 11.22
C THR A 218 64.91 95.01 11.63
N ARG A 219 64.91 93.67 11.77
CA ARG A 219 66.11 92.91 12.07
C ARG A 219 67.19 93.11 11.00
N ASP A 220 66.83 92.95 9.73
CA ASP A 220 67.78 93.06 8.62
C ASP A 220 68.38 94.49 8.55
N ASN A 221 67.58 95.53 8.85
CA ASN A 221 68.07 96.90 8.96
C ASN A 221 69.03 97.09 10.15
N ILE A 222 68.71 96.53 11.32
CA ILE A 222 69.61 96.57 12.48
C ILE A 222 70.93 95.85 12.18
N GLU A 223 70.89 94.68 11.56
CA GLU A 223 72.10 93.93 11.17
C GLU A 223 72.97 94.73 10.19
N ALA A 224 72.35 95.40 9.21
CA ALA A 224 73.06 96.27 8.26
C ALA A 224 73.71 97.48 8.96
N GLU A 225 72.97 98.19 9.81
CA GLU A 225 73.49 99.34 10.56
C GLU A 225 74.58 98.94 11.56
N TRP A 226 74.41 97.81 12.26
CA TRP A 226 75.43 97.26 13.15
C TRP A 226 76.70 96.89 12.40
N SER A 227 76.58 96.28 11.21
CA SER A 227 77.73 95.95 10.36
C SER A 227 78.48 97.22 9.93
N LYS A 228 77.75 98.26 9.47
CA LYS A 228 78.35 99.56 9.14
C LYS A 228 79.08 100.18 10.33
N LEU A 229 78.45 100.18 11.50
CA LEU A 229 79.01 100.77 12.73
C LEU A 229 80.25 100.01 13.19
N ARG A 230 80.22 98.67 13.14
CA ARG A 230 81.38 97.81 13.38
C ARG A 230 82.54 98.14 12.45
N GLU A 231 82.29 98.23 11.15
CA GLU A 231 83.34 98.62 10.20
C GLU A 231 83.90 100.02 10.46
N GLN A 232 83.05 101.00 10.77
CA GLN A 232 83.49 102.35 11.12
C GLN A 232 84.36 102.35 12.38
N PHE A 233 83.97 101.59 13.41
CA PHE A 233 84.74 101.47 14.64
C PHE A 233 86.11 100.84 14.40
N ILE A 234 86.18 99.76 13.60
CA ILE A 234 87.44 99.11 13.20
C ILE A 234 88.34 100.10 12.44
N ARG A 235 87.79 100.84 11.47
CA ARG A 235 88.52 101.87 10.71
C ARG A 235 89.09 102.98 11.61
N SER A 236 88.31 103.46 12.58
CA SER A 236 88.68 104.59 13.44
C SER A 236 89.65 104.22 14.58
N THR A 237 89.62 102.97 15.06
CA THR A 237 90.48 102.51 16.16
C THR A 237 91.80 101.89 15.69
N GLY A 238 91.94 101.62 14.39
CA GLY A 238 93.14 101.00 13.82
C GLY A 238 93.37 99.55 14.27
N ILE A 239 92.41 98.95 14.96
CA ILE A 239 92.47 97.56 15.42
C ILE A 239 92.23 96.66 14.21
N LYS A 240 93.30 96.15 13.61
CA LYS A 240 93.21 95.04 12.66
C LYS A 240 92.88 93.76 13.44
N GLU A 241 91.64 93.33 13.29
CA GLU A 241 91.08 92.01 13.61
C GLU A 241 90.94 91.61 15.10
N LEU A 242 89.68 91.44 15.50
CA LEU A 242 89.24 90.31 16.30
C LEU A 242 87.93 89.81 15.68
N ILE A 243 88.12 89.05 14.60
CA ILE A 243 87.37 87.93 14.00
C ILE A 243 87.86 87.80 12.56
#